data_AF-F8KPI2-F1
#
_entry.id   AF-F8KPI2-F1
#
_cell.length_a   1.000
_cell.length_b   1.000
_cell.length_c   1.000
_cell.angle_alpha   90.00
_cell.angle_beta   90.00
_cell.angle_gamma   90.00
#
_symmetry.space_group_name_H-M   'P 1'
#
loop_
_entity.id
_entity.type
_entity.pdbx_description
1 polymer ?
#
loop_
_entity_poly.entity_id
_entity_poly.type
_entity_poly.pdbx_seq_one_letter_code
_entity_poly.pdbx_strand_id
1 'polypeptide(L)'
;MAYIKNAIYLPLDSILQDFGYVLDKEKSTLNYPVLKHPNEKGRLVIKNSAGSYHYFNTEDRNDKGNIINFCQKRGLRLEDLIKGDARYKTKSSTISQTSQQEQKSLKEEFKALPLYDLDKSQLLRSRGIQGTFFKSYQNSLRTDQHNNLCVPNYLCENQRLVMANACAQWRLEGC
;
A
#
# COMPACT_ATOMS: atom_id res chain seq x y z
N MET A 1 -16.24 -1.95 -0.24
CA MET A 1 -15.39 -0.75 -0.34
C MET A 1 -14.17 -1.09 -1.19
N ALA A 2 -14.01 -0.46 -2.35
CA ALA A 2 -12.76 -0.57 -3.11
C ALA A 2 -11.71 0.32 -2.43
N TYR A 3 -10.73 -0.29 -1.77
CA TYR A 3 -9.62 0.45 -1.18
C TYR A 3 -8.63 0.80 -2.29
N ILE A 4 -8.58 2.05 -2.73
CA ILE A 4 -7.53 2.51 -3.63
C ILE A 4 -6.25 2.65 -2.81
N LYS A 5 -5.41 1.60 -2.86
CA LYS A 5 -4.07 1.63 -2.28
C LYS A 5 -3.35 2.87 -2.84
N ASN A 6 -2.73 3.67 -1.98
CA ASN A 6 -2.01 4.90 -2.36
C ASN A 6 -2.88 6.09 -2.79
N ALA A 7 -4.16 6.15 -2.40
CA ALA A 7 -5.03 7.31 -2.68
C ALA A 7 -4.46 8.66 -2.17
N ILE A 8 -3.69 8.64 -1.08
CA ILE A 8 -3.06 9.84 -0.51
C ILE A 8 -2.02 10.50 -1.43
N TYR A 9 -1.55 9.80 -2.46
CA TYR A 9 -0.58 10.32 -3.43
C TYR A 9 -1.23 10.91 -4.68
N LEU A 10 -2.56 10.87 -4.77
CA LEU A 10 -3.29 11.43 -5.90
C LEU A 10 -3.28 12.97 -5.84
N PRO A 11 -3.16 13.66 -6.99
CA PRO A 11 -3.12 15.13 -7.05
C PRO A 11 -4.46 15.73 -6.63
N LEU A 12 -4.58 16.05 -5.34
CA LEU A 12 -5.82 16.46 -4.72
C LEU A 12 -6.35 17.78 -5.29
N ASP A 13 -5.46 18.71 -5.64
CA ASP A 13 -5.81 19.98 -6.26
C ASP A 13 -6.47 19.80 -7.64
N SER A 14 -5.98 18.89 -8.48
CA SER A 14 -6.55 18.61 -9.79
C SER A 14 -7.90 17.89 -9.67
N ILE A 15 -7.97 16.89 -8.78
CA ILE A 15 -9.20 16.13 -8.53
C ILE A 15 -10.33 17.04 -8.04
N LEU A 16 -10.05 17.94 -7.10
CA LEU A 16 -11.06 18.86 -6.58
C LEU A 16 -11.51 19.88 -7.63
N GLN A 17 -10.62 20.33 -8.52
CA GLN A 17 -11.00 21.19 -9.63
C GLN A 17 -11.96 20.49 -10.60
N ASP A 18 -11.68 19.24 -10.97
CA ASP A 18 -12.57 18.43 -11.81
C ASP A 18 -13.92 18.11 -11.13
N PHE A 19 -13.94 18.11 -9.80
CA PHE A 19 -15.15 17.94 -9.02
C PHE A 19 -16.02 19.21 -8.99
N GLY A 20 -15.43 20.40 -9.16
CA GLY A 20 -16.16 21.68 -9.20
C GLY A 20 -15.58 22.79 -8.31
N TYR A 21 -14.43 22.57 -7.66
CA TYR A 21 -13.73 23.63 -6.95
C TYR A 21 -13.01 24.56 -7.93
N VAL A 22 -12.96 25.85 -7.59
CA VAL A 22 -12.31 26.88 -8.40
C VAL A 22 -11.06 27.37 -7.68
N LEU A 23 -9.95 27.50 -8.42
CA LEU A 23 -8.70 28.06 -7.90
C LEU A 23 -8.84 29.55 -7.59
N ASP A 24 -8.54 29.94 -6.36
CA ASP A 24 -8.45 31.32 -5.90
C ASP A 24 -7.05 31.87 -6.21
N LYS A 25 -6.86 32.41 -7.43
CA LYS A 25 -5.55 32.85 -7.95
C LYS A 25 -4.87 33.91 -7.09
N GLU A 26 -5.63 34.73 -6.37
CA GLU A 26 -5.08 35.81 -5.55
C GLU A 26 -4.42 35.30 -4.28
N LYS A 27 -4.94 34.19 -3.72
CA LYS A 27 -4.46 33.60 -2.46
C LYS A 27 -3.60 32.36 -2.66
N SER A 28 -3.61 31.81 -3.88
CA SER A 28 -2.83 30.64 -4.23
C SER A 28 -1.36 31.00 -4.43
N THR A 29 -0.48 30.12 -3.96
CA THR A 29 0.94 30.15 -4.32
C THR A 29 1.30 28.86 -5.05
N LEU A 30 2.48 28.81 -5.69
CA LEU A 30 2.93 27.65 -6.48
C LEU A 30 2.85 26.33 -5.68
N ASN A 31 3.19 26.37 -4.40
CA ASN A 31 3.23 25.18 -3.53
C ASN A 31 1.97 24.99 -2.68
N TYR A 32 1.12 26.02 -2.60
CA TYR A 32 -0.10 26.02 -1.79
C TYR A 32 -1.28 26.52 -2.63
N PRO A 33 -1.83 25.68 -3.51
CA PRO A 33 -3.07 25.99 -4.22
C PRO A 33 -4.21 26.21 -3.22
N VAL A 34 -4.97 27.28 -3.41
CA VAL A 34 -6.14 27.60 -2.59
C VAL A 34 -7.39 27.47 -3.44
N LEU A 35 -8.26 26.55 -3.06
CA LEU A 35 -9.49 26.20 -3.77
C LEU A 35 -10.72 26.73 -3.01
N LYS A 36 -11.73 27.19 -3.74
CA LYS A 36 -13.03 27.59 -3.20
C LYS A 36 -14.14 26.86 -3.93
N HIS A 37 -15.19 26.48 -3.22
CA HIS A 37 -16.39 25.91 -3.83
C HIS A 37 -17.55 26.89 -3.67
N PRO A 38 -18.38 27.12 -4.71
CA PRO A 38 -19.48 28.07 -4.63
C PRO A 38 -20.51 27.72 -3.55
N ASN A 39 -20.65 26.44 -3.23
CA ASN A 39 -21.64 25.95 -2.24
C ASN A 39 -21.03 25.66 -0.85
N GLU A 40 -19.73 25.84 -0.64
CA GLU A 40 -19.10 25.64 0.67
C GLU A 40 -18.55 26.96 1.22
N LYS A 41 -18.74 27.20 2.52
CA LYS A 41 -18.09 28.32 3.20
C LYS A 41 -16.64 27.94 3.51
N GLY A 42 -15.73 28.86 3.16
CA GLY A 42 -14.31 28.73 3.41
C GLY A 42 -13.49 28.39 2.18
N ARG A 43 -12.18 28.27 2.39
CA ARG A 43 -11.22 27.93 1.35
C ARG A 43 -10.46 26.69 1.77
N LEU A 44 -10.19 25.82 0.82
CA LEU A 44 -9.34 24.65 1.01
C LEU A 44 -7.94 24.98 0.51
N VAL A 45 -6.97 24.91 1.41
CA VAL A 45 -5.56 25.04 1.04
C VAL A 45 -4.99 23.65 0.86
N ILE A 46 -4.43 23.38 -0.30
CA ILE A 46 -3.84 22.09 -0.66
C ILE A 46 -2.33 22.16 -0.44
N LYS A 47 -1.77 21.11 0.14
CA LYS A 47 -0.33 20.95 0.38
C LYS A 47 0.12 19.59 -0.12
N ASN A 48 1.14 19.59 -0.98
CA ASN A 48 1.91 18.39 -1.30
C ASN A 48 3.12 18.32 -0.37
N SER A 49 3.25 17.23 0.39
CA SER A 49 4.41 16.95 1.24
C SER A 49 5.01 15.61 0.84
N ALA A 50 6.15 15.64 0.14
CA ALA A 50 6.87 14.45 -0.32
C ALA A 50 5.96 13.46 -1.10
N GLY A 51 5.08 13.99 -1.95
CA GLY A 51 4.16 13.21 -2.77
C GLY A 51 2.82 12.89 -2.09
N SER A 52 2.68 13.10 -0.78
CA SER A 52 1.40 12.93 -0.08
C SER A 52 0.62 14.24 -0.04
N TYR A 53 -0.61 14.20 -0.55
CA TYR A 53 -1.49 15.36 -0.64
C TYR A 53 -2.37 15.49 0.59
N HIS A 54 -2.42 16.71 1.11
CA HIS A 54 -3.22 17.09 2.27
C HIS A 54 -3.99 18.38 1.97
N TYR A 55 -5.11 18.55 2.64
CA TYR A 55 -5.89 19.77 2.63
C TYR A 55 -6.16 20.27 4.05
N PHE A 56 -6.40 21.57 4.17
CA PHE A 56 -7.00 22.17 5.36
C PHE A 56 -7.98 23.27 4.96
N ASN A 57 -9.09 23.36 5.68
CA ASN A 57 -10.07 24.41 5.53
C ASN A 57 -9.67 25.63 6.38
N THR A 58 -9.80 26.84 5.81
CA THR A 58 -9.47 28.09 6.52
C THR A 58 -10.48 28.45 7.60
N GLU A 59 -11.74 28.03 7.47
CA GLU A 59 -12.82 28.38 8.39
C GLU A 59 -13.06 27.29 9.45
N ASP A 60 -12.82 26.02 9.10
CA ASP A 60 -12.96 24.89 10.03
C ASP A 60 -11.63 24.17 10.24
N ARG A 61 -11.04 24.36 11.43
CA ARG A 61 -9.76 23.72 11.82
C ARG A 61 -9.87 22.20 11.93
N ASN A 62 -11.07 21.66 12.11
CA ASN A 62 -11.32 20.23 12.15
C ASN A 62 -11.46 19.67 10.73
N ASP A 63 -11.82 20.47 9.71
CA ASP A 63 -11.87 20.07 8.30
C ASP A 63 -10.50 20.10 7.63
N LYS A 64 -9.66 19.13 8.01
CA LYS A 64 -8.34 18.88 7.42
C LYS A 64 -8.07 17.39 7.25
N GLY A 65 -7.07 17.04 6.45
CA GLY A 65 -6.59 15.67 6.28
C GLY A 65 -6.16 15.39 4.85
N ASN A 66 -6.30 14.14 4.42
CA ASN A 66 -6.07 13.73 3.04
C ASN A 66 -7.39 13.52 2.28
N ILE A 67 -7.31 13.03 1.04
CA ILE A 67 -8.49 12.77 0.19
C ILE A 67 -9.52 11.83 0.84
N ILE A 68 -9.10 10.90 1.71
CA ILE A 68 -10.00 10.00 2.42
C ILE A 68 -10.81 10.78 3.47
N ASN A 69 -10.14 11.64 4.24
CA ASN A 69 -10.82 12.50 5.22
C ASN A 69 -11.81 13.46 4.53
N PHE A 70 -11.42 13.99 3.37
CA PHE A 70 -12.26 14.86 2.56
C PHE A 70 -13.57 14.15 2.18
N CYS A 71 -13.45 12.95 1.59
CA CYS A 71 -14.58 12.12 1.19
C CYS A 71 -15.49 11.79 2.39
N GLN A 72 -14.90 11.34 3.50
CA GLN A 72 -15.65 10.97 4.71
C GLN A 72 -16.50 12.12 5.26
N LYS A 73 -15.93 13.33 5.36
CA LYS A 73 -16.64 14.49 5.94
C LYS A 73 -17.78 14.99 5.07
N ARG A 74 -17.70 14.75 3.76
CA ARG A 74 -18.70 15.19 2.78
C ARG A 74 -19.68 14.08 2.38
N GLY A 75 -19.57 12.89 2.99
CA GLY A 75 -20.39 11.73 2.63
C GLY A 75 -20.19 11.25 1.20
N LEU A 76 -19.04 11.57 0.60
CA LEU A 76 -18.69 11.23 -0.78
C LEU A 76 -17.90 9.94 -0.81
N ARG A 77 -18.03 9.18 -1.90
CA ARG A 77 -17.11 8.09 -2.18
C ARG A 77 -15.94 8.61 -3.01
N LEU A 78 -14.78 7.97 -2.85
CA LEU A 78 -13.59 8.34 -3.64
C LEU A 78 -13.85 8.19 -5.15
N GLU A 79 -14.64 7.18 -5.53
CA GLU A 79 -15.01 6.95 -6.93
C GLU A 79 -15.82 8.10 -7.53
N ASP A 80 -16.66 8.76 -6.72
CA ASP A 80 -17.48 9.89 -7.15
C ASP A 80 -16.61 11.14 -7.40
N LEU A 81 -15.51 11.26 -6.66
CA LEU A 81 -14.57 12.37 -6.77
C LEU A 81 -13.70 12.24 -8.03
N ILE A 82 -13.24 11.03 -8.34
CA ILE A 82 -12.37 10.76 -9.50
C ILE A 82 -13.16 10.44 -10.78
N LYS A 83 -14.49 10.31 -10.72
CA LYS A 83 -15.42 10.02 -11.84
C LYS A 83 -14.99 8.83 -12.74
N GLY A 84 -14.16 7.92 -12.22
CA GLY A 84 -13.57 6.83 -13.01
C GLY A 84 -12.52 7.25 -14.05
N ASP A 85 -12.02 8.49 -13.99
CA ASP A 85 -11.04 9.02 -14.92
C ASP A 85 -9.73 8.21 -14.86
N ALA A 86 -9.29 7.71 -16.01
CA ALA A 86 -8.09 6.90 -16.15
C ALA A 86 -6.82 7.64 -15.69
N ARG A 87 -6.81 8.99 -15.72
CA ARG A 87 -5.68 9.84 -15.30
C ARG A 87 -5.37 9.72 -13.80
N TYR A 88 -6.37 9.38 -12.99
CA TYR A 88 -6.24 9.22 -11.54
C TYR A 88 -6.16 7.75 -11.10
N LYS A 89 -6.16 6.81 -12.05
CA LYS A 89 -5.84 5.42 -11.73
C LYS A 89 -4.39 5.38 -11.28
N THR A 90 -4.17 4.99 -10.02
CA THR A 90 -2.83 4.64 -9.56
C THR A 90 -2.27 3.65 -10.56
N LYS A 91 -1.13 3.97 -11.18
CA LYS A 91 -0.37 2.98 -11.95
C LYS A 91 -0.24 1.79 -11.02
N SER A 92 -0.93 0.69 -11.33
CA SER A 92 -0.67 -0.58 -10.65
C SER A 92 0.84 -0.69 -10.68
N SER A 93 1.47 -0.87 -9.52
CA SER A 93 2.86 -1.26 -9.49
C SER A 93 2.92 -2.44 -10.44
N THR A 94 3.54 -2.26 -11.61
CA THR A 94 3.80 -3.39 -12.49
C THR A 94 4.83 -4.17 -11.68
N ILE A 95 4.36 -5.10 -10.86
CA ILE A 95 5.20 -6.17 -10.36
C ILE A 95 5.71 -6.77 -11.65
N SER A 96 7.00 -6.56 -11.96
CA SER A 96 7.62 -7.16 -13.15
C SER A 96 7.22 -8.62 -13.11
N GLN A 97 6.44 -9.04 -14.10
CA GLN A 97 6.05 -10.44 -14.21
C GLN A 97 7.35 -11.21 -14.39
N THR A 98 7.79 -11.88 -13.32
CA THR A 98 8.92 -12.80 -13.39
C THR A 98 8.60 -13.79 -14.50
N SER A 99 9.51 -13.90 -15.47
CA SER A 99 9.34 -14.79 -16.61
C SER A 99 9.09 -16.23 -16.14
N GLN A 100 8.44 -17.05 -16.97
CA GLN A 100 8.19 -18.45 -16.63
C GLN A 100 9.49 -19.21 -16.29
N GLN A 101 10.60 -18.83 -16.92
CA GLN A 101 11.92 -19.40 -16.68
C GLN A 101 12.46 -19.01 -15.29
N GLU A 102 12.35 -17.75 -14.89
CA GLU A 102 12.73 -17.29 -13.54
C GLU A 102 11.86 -17.95 -12.47
N GLN A 103 10.55 -18.08 -12.69
CA GLN A 103 9.66 -18.79 -11.76
C GLN A 103 10.05 -20.25 -11.57
N LYS A 104 10.49 -20.93 -12.64
CA LYS A 104 10.99 -22.30 -12.56
C LYS A 104 12.29 -22.35 -11.76
N SER A 105 13.22 -21.44 -12.03
CA SER A 105 14.49 -21.34 -11.31
C SER A 105 14.28 -21.14 -9.81
N LEU A 106 13.40 -20.21 -9.42
CA LEU A 106 13.08 -19.91 -8.03
C LEU A 106 12.44 -21.10 -7.30
N LYS A 107 11.57 -21.85 -7.99
CA LYS A 107 10.98 -23.07 -7.43
C LYS A 107 12.03 -24.13 -7.13
N GLU A 108 12.99 -24.31 -8.03
CA GLU A 108 14.07 -25.29 -7.81
C GLU A 108 15.05 -24.81 -6.74
N GLU A 109 15.40 -23.53 -6.70
CA GLU A 109 16.21 -22.93 -5.65
C GLU A 109 15.56 -23.10 -4.27
N PHE A 110 14.27 -22.79 -4.15
CA PHE A 110 13.53 -22.97 -2.90
C PHE A 110 13.46 -24.45 -2.46
N LYS A 111 13.28 -25.40 -3.39
CA LYS A 111 13.28 -26.84 -3.08
C LYS A 111 14.65 -27.34 -2.61
N ALA A 112 15.73 -26.73 -3.11
CA ALA A 112 17.10 -27.08 -2.74
C ALA A 112 17.46 -26.64 -1.31
N LEU A 113 16.70 -25.72 -0.72
CA LEU A 113 16.90 -25.31 0.67
C LEU A 113 16.64 -26.47 1.65
N PRO A 114 17.44 -26.58 2.73
CA PRO A 114 17.17 -27.54 3.80
C PRO A 114 15.82 -27.30 4.46
N LEU A 115 15.25 -28.34 5.07
CA LEU A 115 14.04 -28.23 5.88
C LEU A 115 14.31 -27.39 7.13
N TYR A 116 13.33 -26.56 7.51
CA TYR A 116 13.43 -25.73 8.71
C TYR A 116 13.29 -26.58 9.98
N ASP A 117 14.25 -26.48 10.91
CA ASP A 117 14.20 -27.19 12.19
C ASP A 117 13.30 -26.41 13.18
N LEU A 118 12.06 -26.88 13.36
CA LEU A 118 11.08 -26.27 14.27
C LEU A 118 11.54 -26.33 15.73
N ASP A 119 12.28 -27.36 16.13
CA ASP A 119 12.75 -27.54 17.51
C ASP A 119 13.90 -26.58 17.82
N LYS A 120 14.72 -26.26 16.81
CA LYS A 120 15.86 -25.32 16.92
C LYS A 120 15.52 -23.87 16.55
N SER A 121 14.26 -23.56 16.25
CA SER A 121 13.84 -22.23 15.84
C SER A 121 14.04 -21.15 16.92
N GLN A 122 14.95 -20.20 16.67
CA GLN A 122 15.08 -18.99 17.50
C GLN A 122 13.88 -18.03 17.31
N LEU A 123 13.33 -17.97 16.09
CA LEU A 123 12.18 -17.14 15.75
C LEU A 123 10.95 -17.49 16.59
N LEU A 124 10.66 -18.79 16.74
CA LEU A 124 9.52 -19.27 17.51
C LEU A 124 9.75 -19.12 19.02
N ARG A 125 10.96 -19.49 19.50
CA ARG A 125 11.32 -19.35 20.92
C ARG A 125 11.22 -17.90 21.41
N SER A 126 11.77 -16.95 20.66
CA SER A 126 11.72 -15.51 21.00
C SER A 126 10.29 -14.94 21.07
N ARG A 127 9.32 -15.58 20.42
CA ARG A 127 7.90 -15.16 20.41
C ARG A 127 7.02 -16.00 21.33
N GLY A 128 7.59 -16.94 22.08
CA GLY A 128 6.83 -17.85 22.94
C GLY A 128 5.90 -18.80 22.16
N ILE A 129 6.19 -19.06 20.88
CA ILE A 129 5.39 -19.92 20.02
C ILE A 129 5.97 -21.34 20.02
N GLN A 130 5.14 -22.35 20.23
CA GLN A 130 5.59 -23.74 20.19
C GLN A 130 5.73 -24.26 18.74
N GLY A 131 6.84 -24.92 18.43
CA GLY A 131 7.05 -25.53 17.11
C GLY A 131 6.02 -26.61 16.75
N THR A 132 5.40 -27.24 17.75
CA THR A 132 4.36 -28.27 17.58
C THR A 132 3.18 -27.81 16.72
N PHE A 133 2.82 -26.50 16.77
CA PHE A 133 1.75 -25.92 15.95
C PHE A 133 2.02 -26.01 14.45
N PHE A 134 3.29 -26.12 14.04
CA PHE A 134 3.68 -26.11 12.63
C PHE A 134 4.10 -27.48 12.10
N LYS A 135 3.98 -28.56 12.88
CA LYS A 135 4.40 -29.91 12.46
C LYS A 135 3.75 -30.38 11.16
N SER A 136 2.48 -30.03 10.93
CA SER A 136 1.77 -30.33 9.68
C SER A 136 2.39 -29.66 8.44
N TYR A 137 3.15 -28.58 8.64
CA TYR A 137 3.80 -27.82 7.58
C TYR A 137 5.30 -28.10 7.46
N GLN A 138 5.88 -28.99 8.29
CA GLN A 138 7.32 -29.27 8.37
C GLN A 138 7.96 -29.46 6.98
N ASN A 139 7.29 -30.17 6.08
CA ASN A 139 7.78 -30.48 4.73
C ASN A 139 7.78 -29.28 3.76
N SER A 140 7.11 -28.19 4.14
CA SER A 140 6.95 -26.97 3.34
C SER A 140 7.78 -25.80 3.87
N LEU A 141 8.34 -25.91 5.09
CA LEU A 141 9.17 -24.89 5.70
C LEU A 141 10.63 -25.13 5.37
N ARG A 142 11.32 -24.09 4.89
CA ARG A 142 12.73 -24.14 4.50
C ARG A 142 13.58 -23.22 5.35
N THR A 143 14.89 -23.44 5.37
CA THR A 143 15.85 -22.54 6.02
C THR A 143 16.91 -22.06 5.04
N ASP A 144 17.34 -20.80 5.18
CA ASP A 144 18.54 -20.30 4.51
C ASP A 144 19.82 -20.61 5.32
N GLN A 145 20.97 -20.17 4.81
CA GLN A 145 22.29 -20.33 5.43
C GLN A 145 22.43 -19.58 6.77
N HIS A 146 21.51 -18.66 7.07
CA HIS A 146 21.50 -17.85 8.30
C HIS A 146 20.44 -18.33 9.30
N ASN A 147 19.86 -19.52 9.09
CA ASN A 147 18.81 -20.09 9.93
C ASN A 147 17.50 -19.28 9.95
N ASN A 148 17.25 -18.47 8.91
CA ASN A 148 15.99 -17.75 8.75
C ASN A 148 14.91 -18.70 8.22
N LEU A 149 13.67 -18.51 8.66
CA LEU A 149 12.52 -19.24 8.13
C LEU A 149 12.20 -18.73 6.71
N CYS A 150 12.27 -19.62 5.72
CA CYS A 150 11.89 -19.36 4.34
C CYS A 150 10.56 -20.05 4.05
N VAL A 151 9.58 -19.27 3.62
CA VAL A 151 8.24 -19.75 3.22
C VAL A 151 7.92 -19.31 1.79
N PRO A 152 7.27 -20.16 0.99
CA PRO A 152 6.87 -19.79 -0.35
C PRO A 152 5.70 -18.81 -0.27
N ASN A 153 5.77 -17.71 -1.02
CA ASN A 153 4.67 -16.76 -1.16
C ASN A 153 3.96 -17.00 -2.50
N TYR A 154 2.63 -17.02 -2.50
CA TYR A 154 1.84 -17.22 -3.72
C TYR A 154 0.92 -16.03 -3.96
N LEU A 155 0.95 -15.49 -5.18
CA LEU A 155 -0.05 -14.55 -5.69
C LEU A 155 -1.15 -15.35 -6.38
N CYS A 156 -2.41 -15.04 -6.05
CA CYS A 156 -3.56 -15.57 -6.78
C CYS A 156 -3.84 -14.66 -7.98
N GLU A 157 -3.60 -15.17 -9.19
CA GLU A 157 -3.89 -14.47 -10.45
C GLU A 157 -4.85 -15.34 -11.28
N ASN A 158 -6.01 -14.80 -11.65
CA ASN A 158 -7.04 -15.52 -12.43
C ASN A 158 -7.40 -16.90 -11.83
N GLN A 159 -7.58 -16.96 -10.51
CA GLN A 159 -7.86 -18.20 -9.76
C GLN A 159 -6.74 -19.27 -9.81
N ARG A 160 -5.53 -18.91 -10.24
CA ARG A 160 -4.34 -19.76 -10.22
C ARG A 160 -3.30 -19.21 -9.24
N LEU A 161 -2.66 -20.10 -8.48
CA LEU A 161 -1.58 -19.74 -7.56
C LEU A 161 -0.26 -19.65 -8.34
N VAL A 162 0.38 -18.47 -8.32
CA VAL A 162 1.69 -18.21 -8.91
C VAL A 162 2.68 -17.91 -7.78
N MET A 163 3.85 -18.55 -7.79
CA MET A 163 4.90 -18.25 -6.81
C MET A 163 5.40 -16.82 -6.99
N ALA A 164 5.29 -16.02 -5.93
CA ALA A 164 5.73 -14.64 -5.88
C ALA A 164 7.17 -14.55 -5.37
N ASN A 165 7.91 -13.60 -5.92
CA ASN A 165 9.35 -13.43 -5.70
C ASN A 165 9.72 -12.81 -4.33
N ALA A 166 8.82 -12.87 -3.35
CA ALA A 166 9.03 -12.26 -2.04
C ALA A 166 9.47 -13.33 -1.05
N CYS A 167 10.80 -13.51 -0.90
CA CYS A 167 11.34 -14.10 0.31
C CYS A 167 11.00 -13.15 1.47
N ALA A 168 10.03 -13.52 2.30
CA ALA A 168 9.77 -12.80 3.54
C ALA A 168 10.89 -13.12 4.53
N GLN A 169 12.02 -12.43 4.40
CA GLN A 169 13.15 -12.57 5.29
C GLN A 169 12.84 -11.83 6.60
N TRP A 170 12.40 -12.56 7.62
CA TRP A 170 12.19 -12.02 8.96
C TRP A 170 13.54 -11.89 9.67
N ARG A 171 14.27 -10.81 9.39
CA ARG A 171 15.52 -10.48 10.11
C ARG A 171 15.17 -9.94 11.50
N LEU A 172 15.74 -10.55 12.53
CA LEU A 172 15.79 -9.97 13.88
C LEU A 172 16.83 -8.84 13.85
N GLU A 173 16.38 -7.59 13.76
CA GLU A 173 17.22 -6.46 14.17
C GLU A 173 17.24 -6.45 15.70
N GLY A 174 18.43 -6.70 16.27
CA GLY A 174 18.65 -6.80 17.71
C GLY A 174 18.64 -5.43 18.39
N CYS A 175 18.12 -5.42 19.61
CA CYS A 175 18.52 -4.47 20.65
C CYS A 175 19.70 -5.08 21.43
#